data_AF-A0A7C6M4E2-F1
#
_entry.id   AF-A0A7C6M4E2-F1
#
_cell.length_a   1.000
_cell.length_b   1.000
_cell.length_c   1.000
_cell.angle_alpha   90.00
_cell.angle_beta   90.00
_cell.angle_gamma   90.00
#
_symmetry.space_group_name_H-M   'P 1'
#
loop_
_entity.id
_entity.type
_entity.pdbx_description
1 polymer ?
#
loop_
_entity_poly.entity_id
_entity_poly.type
_entity_poly.pdbx_seq_one_letter_code
_entity_poly.pdbx_strand_id
1 'polypeptide(L)'
;MYCRNCGQQISDDAYVCPMCGVKTKDEPDKNPNDHSVVLGLIALIVGIIIPLVAWICGGIGLSHASKNNNQAGKTLCIIGIIVGTIMFFVYLGQTL
;
A
#
# COMPACT_ATOMS: atom_id res chain seq x y z
N MET A 1 20.63 -8.71 19.45
CA MET A 1 19.52 -9.66 19.18
C MET A 1 20.06 -11.08 19.04
N TYR A 2 19.21 -12.10 18.93
CA TYR A 2 19.64 -13.49 18.64
C TYR A 2 19.23 -13.88 17.22
N CYS A 3 20.09 -14.61 16.52
CA CYS A 3 19.80 -15.13 15.19
C CYS A 3 18.68 -16.19 15.26
N ARG A 4 17.63 -16.03 14.45
CA ARG A 4 16.48 -16.96 14.42
C ARG A 4 16.81 -18.35 13.87
N ASN A 5 17.90 -18.47 13.09
CA ASN A 5 18.31 -19.71 12.48
C ASN A 5 19.24 -20.53 13.39
N CYS A 6 20.34 -19.92 13.89
CA CYS A 6 21.35 -20.64 14.66
C CYS A 6 21.34 -20.34 16.16
N GLY A 7 20.49 -19.42 16.63
CA GLY A 7 20.35 -19.08 18.06
C GLY A 7 21.52 -18.29 18.66
N GLN A 8 22.52 -17.90 17.88
CA GLN A 8 23.66 -17.13 18.41
C GLN A 8 23.36 -15.66 18.58
N GLN A 9 24.03 -15.05 19.57
CA GLN A 9 23.93 -13.63 19.83
C GLN A 9 24.63 -12.84 18.72
N ILE A 10 23.92 -11.87 18.16
CA ILE A 10 24.37 -11.00 17.07
C ILE A 10 24.08 -9.54 17.41
N SER A 11 24.84 -8.63 16.82
CA SER A 11 24.57 -7.18 16.93
C SER A 11 23.16 -6.87 16.43
N ASP A 12 22.49 -5.90 17.05
CA ASP A 12 21.17 -5.41 16.61
C ASP A 12 21.22 -4.76 15.22
N ASP A 13 22.41 -4.30 14.80
CA ASP A 13 22.65 -3.72 13.48
C ASP A 13 23.14 -4.73 12.43
N ALA A 14 23.40 -5.98 12.82
CA ALA A 14 23.83 -7.00 11.88
C ALA A 14 22.73 -7.23 10.84
N TYR A 15 23.02 -7.04 9.54
CA TYR A 15 22.13 -7.34 8.40
C TYR A 15 22.16 -8.83 8.01
N VAL A 16 23.29 -9.49 8.27
CA VAL A 16 23.52 -10.91 8.06
C VAL A 16 24.19 -11.47 9.30
N CYS A 17 23.74 -12.64 9.76
CA CYS A 17 24.40 -13.35 10.84
C CYS A 17 25.81 -13.80 10.39
N PRO A 18 26.89 -13.33 11.02
CA PRO A 18 28.26 -13.68 10.61
C PRO A 18 28.57 -15.18 10.83
N MET A 19 27.73 -15.88 11.58
CA MET A 19 27.98 -17.26 11.99
C MET A 19 27.27 -18.30 11.12
N CYS A 20 26.08 -17.99 10.59
CA CYS A 20 25.35 -18.91 9.71
C CYS A 20 24.99 -18.32 8.34
N GLY A 21 25.24 -17.03 8.11
CA GLY A 21 24.99 -16.36 6.84
C GLY A 21 23.53 -16.00 6.55
N VAL A 22 22.59 -16.26 7.48
CA VAL A 22 21.19 -15.88 7.29
C VAL A 22 21.00 -14.37 7.46
N LYS A 23 20.16 -13.76 6.62
CA LYS A 23 19.72 -12.38 6.80
C LYS A 23 18.86 -12.26 8.06
N THR A 24 19.01 -11.15 8.76
CA THR A 24 18.42 -10.92 10.10
C THR A 24 17.29 -9.91 10.07
N LYS A 25 17.19 -9.12 9.00
CA LYS A 25 16.03 -8.30 8.67
C LYS A 25 15.23 -8.99 7.58
N ASP A 26 14.01 -9.35 7.91
CA ASP A 26 13.01 -9.71 6.92
C ASP A 26 12.64 -8.44 6.14
N GLU A 27 12.93 -8.41 4.85
CA GLU A 27 12.29 -7.44 3.98
C GLU A 27 10.79 -7.81 3.94
N PRO A 28 9.85 -6.84 3.94
CA PRO A 28 8.44 -7.17 3.92
C PRO A 28 8.17 -8.09 2.72
N ASP A 29 7.68 -9.30 3.00
CA ASP A 29 7.31 -10.30 2.01
C ASP A 29 6.34 -9.69 1.00
N LYS A 30 6.86 -9.23 -0.14
CA LYS A 30 6.03 -8.89 -1.29
C LYS A 30 5.63 -10.20 -1.92
N ASN A 31 4.51 -10.77 -1.45
CA ASN A 31 3.90 -11.92 -2.10
C ASN A 31 3.56 -11.51 -3.56
N PRO A 32 4.19 -12.12 -4.58
CA PRO A 32 3.93 -11.74 -5.98
C PRO A 32 2.51 -12.11 -6.43
N ASN A 33 1.74 -12.86 -5.63
CA ASN A 33 0.34 -13.20 -5.87
C ASN A 33 -0.65 -12.21 -5.23
N ASP A 34 -0.16 -11.08 -4.70
CA ASP A 34 -1.01 -10.06 -4.14
C ASP A 34 -1.72 -9.29 -5.28
N HIS A 35 -2.86 -9.83 -5.72
CA HIS A 35 -3.74 -9.25 -6.74
C HIS A 35 -4.22 -7.83 -6.37
N SER A 36 -3.91 -7.35 -5.16
CA SER A 36 -4.11 -5.99 -4.67
C SER A 36 -3.69 -4.90 -5.66
N VAL A 37 -2.57 -5.07 -6.39
CA VAL A 37 -2.14 -4.09 -7.41
C VAL A 37 -3.04 -4.13 -8.66
N VAL A 38 -3.40 -5.33 -9.12
CA VAL A 38 -4.29 -5.54 -10.27
C VAL A 38 -5.70 -5.02 -9.96
N LEU A 39 -6.20 -5.29 -8.75
CA LEU A 39 -7.47 -4.77 -8.23
C LEU A 39 -7.45 -3.24 -8.14
N GLY A 40 -6.34 -2.64 -7.69
CA GLY A 40 -6.17 -1.18 -7.67
C GLY A 40 -6.19 -0.56 -9.07
N LEU A 41 -5.54 -1.21 -10.05
CA LEU A 41 -5.53 -0.74 -11.43
C LEU A 41 -6.92 -0.84 -12.10
N ILE A 42 -7.62 -1.95 -11.87
CA ILE A 42 -9.00 -2.14 -12.38
C ILE A 42 -9.94 -1.12 -11.74
N ALA A 43 -9.83 -0.89 -10.43
CA ALA A 43 -10.65 0.10 -9.73
C ALA A 43 -10.38 1.54 -10.23
N LEU A 44 -9.14 1.86 -10.60
CA LEU A 44 -8.78 3.15 -11.18
C LEU A 44 -9.43 3.35 -12.57
N ILE A 45 -9.37 2.34 -13.43
CA ILE A 45 -9.94 2.39 -14.79
C ILE A 45 -11.46 2.45 -14.75
N VAL A 46 -12.11 1.62 -13.91
CA VAL A 46 -13.58 1.61 -13.76
C VAL A 46 -14.09 2.86 -13.01
N GLY A 47 -13.32 3.36 -12.05
CA GLY A 47 -13.63 4.55 -11.27
C GLY A 47 -13.63 5.84 -12.09
N ILE A 48 -12.90 5.90 -13.20
CA ILE A 48 -12.95 7.02 -14.16
C ILE A 48 -14.32 7.13 -14.83
N ILE A 49 -15.00 6.00 -15.08
CA ILE A 49 -16.33 5.99 -15.73
C ILE A 49 -17.45 6.25 -14.71
N ILE A 50 -17.22 5.90 -13.43
CA ILE A 50 -18.19 6.11 -12.34
C ILE A 50 -17.46 6.75 -11.14
N PRO A 51 -17.25 8.07 -11.14
CA PRO A 51 -16.59 8.80 -10.05
C PRO A 51 -17.23 8.52 -8.67
N LEU A 52 -18.51 8.16 -8.64
CA LEU A 52 -19.25 7.73 -7.44
C LEU A 52 -18.71 6.41 -6.84
N VAL A 53 -18.27 5.46 -7.66
CA VAL A 53 -17.73 4.17 -7.18
C VAL A 53 -16.33 4.37 -6.60
N ALA A 54 -15.53 5.25 -7.19
CA ALA A 54 -14.21 5.61 -6.67
C ALA A 54 -14.29 6.24 -5.27
N TRP A 55 -15.33 7.04 -5.01
CA TRP A 55 -15.58 7.61 -3.68
C TRP A 55 -15.92 6.55 -2.63
N ILE A 56 -16.81 5.61 -2.96
CA ILE A 56 -17.23 4.54 -2.04
C ILE A 56 -16.06 3.58 -1.76
N CYS A 57 -15.37 3.11 -2.80
CA CYS A 57 -14.22 2.21 -2.65
C CYS A 57 -13.01 2.90 -1.99
N GLY A 58 -12.76 4.18 -2.30
CA GLY A 58 -11.72 4.97 -1.65
C GLY A 58 -11.97 5.13 -0.15
N GLY A 59 -13.23 5.35 0.25
CA GLY A 59 -13.62 5.43 1.66
C GLY A 59 -13.40 4.12 2.42
N ILE A 60 -13.77 2.97 1.82
CA ILE A 60 -13.55 1.64 2.43
C ILE A 60 -12.05 1.33 2.51
N GLY A 61 -11.29 1.64 1.44
CA GLY A 61 -9.84 1.46 1.39
C GLY A 61 -9.10 2.28 2.44
N LEU A 62 -9.52 3.53 2.67
CA LEU A 62 -8.98 4.38 3.73
C LEU A 62 -9.27 3.79 5.12
N SER A 63 -10.46 3.21 5.31
CA SER A 63 -10.86 2.55 6.56
C SER A 63 -10.03 1.29 6.84
N HIS A 64 -9.69 0.53 5.81
CA HIS A 64 -8.84 -0.66 5.92
C HIS A 64 -7.35 -0.31 6.10
N ALA A 65 -6.85 0.69 5.35
CA ALA A 65 -5.49 1.23 5.52
C ALA A 65 -5.29 1.87 6.90
N SER A 66 -6.37 2.36 7.52
CA SER A 66 -6.32 2.89 8.88
C SER A 66 -5.89 1.84 9.91
N LYS A 67 -6.31 0.58 9.72
CA LYS A 67 -6.11 -0.54 10.63
C LYS A 67 -4.69 -1.12 10.58
N ASN A 68 -3.98 -0.98 9.46
CA ASN A 68 -2.66 -1.58 9.25
C ASN A 68 -1.47 -0.66 9.64
N ASN A 69 -1.70 0.48 10.30
CA ASN A 69 -0.68 1.53 10.58
C ASN A 69 0.25 1.90 9.40
N ASN A 70 -0.15 1.57 8.18
CA ASN A 70 0.62 1.82 6.97
C ASN A 70 0.36 3.26 6.53
N GLN A 71 1.18 4.16 7.04
CA GLN A 71 1.08 5.60 6.81
C GLN A 71 1.21 5.96 5.32
N ALA A 72 2.05 5.23 4.56
CA ALA A 72 2.18 5.41 3.12
C ALA A 72 0.86 5.07 2.39
N GLY A 73 0.19 3.98 2.78
CA GLY A 73 -1.11 3.60 2.24
C GLY A 73 -2.21 4.63 2.50
N LYS A 74 -2.27 5.19 3.71
CA LYS A 74 -3.24 6.26 4.05
C LYS A 74 -3.01 7.50 3.17
N THR A 75 -1.76 7.94 3.04
CA THR A 75 -1.41 9.10 2.22
C THR A 75 -1.78 8.91 0.75
N LEU A 76 -1.50 7.74 0.17
CA LEU A 76 -1.86 7.44 -1.22
C LEU A 76 -3.38 7.45 -1.45
N CYS A 77 -4.17 6.86 -0.54
CA CYS A 77 -5.63 6.88 -0.65
C CYS A 77 -6.21 8.31 -0.54
N ILE A 78 -5.71 9.12 0.39
CA ILE A 78 -6.16 10.51 0.56
C ILE A 78 -5.87 11.33 -0.70
N ILE A 79 -4.64 11.23 -1.24
CA ILE A 79 -4.26 11.92 -2.48
C ILE A 79 -5.17 11.50 -3.64
N GLY A 80 -5.45 10.20 -3.78
CA GLY A 80 -6.32 9.67 -4.83
C GLY A 80 -7.75 10.23 -4.75
N ILE A 81 -8.34 10.33 -3.55
CA ILE A 81 -9.69 10.89 -3.36
C ILE A 81 -9.73 12.38 -3.70
N ILE A 82 -8.73 13.15 -3.27
CA ILE A 82 -8.67 14.60 -3.54
C ILE A 82 -8.50 14.86 -5.04
N VAL A 83 -7.53 14.20 -5.69
CA VAL A 83 -7.27 14.38 -7.12
C VAL A 83 -8.46 13.93 -7.96
N GLY A 84 -9.09 12.79 -7.61
CA GLY A 84 -10.30 12.31 -8.28
C GLY A 84 -11.47 13.28 -8.15
N THR A 85 -11.63 13.91 -6.98
CA THR A 85 -12.68 14.91 -6.74
C THR A 85 -12.47 16.15 -7.61
N ILE A 86 -11.25 16.68 -7.67
CA ILE A 86 -10.92 17.86 -8.49
C ILE A 86 -11.14 17.55 -9.97
N MET A 87 -10.65 16.41 -10.45
CA MET A 87 -10.80 15.98 -11.85
C MET A 87 -12.28 15.85 -12.24
N PHE A 88 -13.13 15.29 -11.36
CA PHE A 88 -14.57 15.18 -11.62
C PHE A 88 -15.23 16.55 -11.87
N PHE A 89 -14.91 17.56 -11.05
CA PHE A 89 -15.44 18.92 -11.25
C PHE A 89 -14.89 19.59 -12.51
N VAL A 90 -13.63 19.35 -12.87
CA VAL A 90 -13.03 19.86 -14.11
C VAL A 90 -13.73 19.27 -15.34
N TYR A 91 -14.00 17.96 -15.36
CA TYR A 91 -14.74 17.32 -16.44
C TYR A 91 -16.19 17.82 -16.53
N LEU A 92 -16.89 17.96 -15.41
CA LEU A 92 -18.23 18.56 -15.39
C LEU A 92 -18.22 19.98 -15.97
N GLY A 93 -17.24 20.81 -15.61
CA GLY A 93 -17.10 22.17 -16.12
C GLY A 93 -16.70 22.26 -17.60
N GLN A 94 -16.06 21.23 -18.17
CA GLN A 94 -15.79 21.16 -19.61
C GLN A 94 -17.01 20.72 -20.43
N THR A 95 -17.99 20.07 -19.80
CA THR A 95 -19.16 19.50 -20.49
C THR A 95 -20.40 20.42 -20.43
N LEU A 96 -20.39 21.45 -19.57
CA LEU A 96 -21.42 22.49 -19.43
C LEU A 96 -21.06 23.74 -20.24
#